data_AF-A0A355EY10-F1
#
_entry.id   AF-A0A355EY10-F1
#
_cell.length_a   1.000
_cell.length_b   1.000
_cell.length_c   1.000
_cell.angle_alpha   90.00
_cell.angle_beta   90.00
_cell.angle_gamma   90.00
#
_symmetry.space_group_name_H-M   'P 1'
#
loop_
_entity.id
_entity.type
_entity.pdbx_description
1 polymer ?
#
loop_
_entity_poly.entity_id
_entity_poly.type
_entity_poly.pdbx_seq_one_letter_code
_entity_poly.pdbx_strand_id
1 'polypeptide(L)'
;MAGIFKAYDVRGIVPTQLDEAIARQIGLAFQHVLDAEDRANGNTVVVSRDMRSHSAGLATALIDGLTAAGLDVLDIGLATTPMNYFATGHTKAAGGVQVTASHNPA
;
A
#
# COMPACT_ATOMS: atom_id res chain seq x y z
N MET A 1 -1.60 -12.06 17.62
CA MET A 1 -1.00 -11.20 16.58
C MET A 1 0.52 -11.14 16.80
N ALA A 2 1.28 -12.04 16.19
CA ALA A 2 2.74 -12.00 16.21
C ALA A 2 3.22 -12.13 14.76
N GLY A 3 3.65 -11.00 14.17
CA GLY A 3 3.99 -10.89 12.74
C GLY A 3 4.16 -9.43 12.35
N ILE A 4 4.25 -9.14 11.05
CA ILE A 4 4.40 -7.78 10.51
C ILE A 4 3.13 -6.93 10.62
N PHE A 5 1.95 -7.53 10.75
CA PHE A 5 0.69 -6.81 10.98
C PHE A 5 0.64 -6.27 12.42
N LYS A 6 0.57 -4.94 12.54
CA LYS A 6 0.44 -4.20 13.80
C LYS A 6 -0.98 -3.67 13.94
N ALA A 7 -1.23 -2.91 15.00
CA ALA A 7 -2.57 -2.41 15.32
C ALA A 7 -3.15 -1.47 14.25
N TYR A 8 -2.30 -0.75 13.49
CA TYR A 8 -2.74 0.26 12.53
C TYR A 8 -2.01 0.19 11.18
N ASP A 9 -1.01 -0.69 11.02
CA ASP A 9 -0.22 -0.80 9.81
C ASP A 9 0.46 -2.18 9.65
N VAL A 10 1.20 -2.32 8.56
CA VAL A 10 2.11 -3.45 8.33
C VAL A 10 3.55 -2.95 8.42
N ARG A 11 4.33 -3.50 9.35
CA ARG A 11 5.70 -3.05 9.61
C ARG A 11 6.64 -4.22 9.91
N GLY A 12 7.78 -4.25 9.22
CA GLY A 12 8.84 -5.25 9.36
C GLY A 12 10.16 -4.75 8.78
N ILE A 13 11.25 -5.41 9.16
CA ILE A 13 12.60 -5.16 8.62
C ILE A 13 12.68 -5.72 7.20
N VAL A 14 13.24 -4.93 6.27
CA VAL A 14 13.52 -5.36 4.90
C VAL A 14 14.97 -5.84 4.80
N PRO A 15 15.27 -6.99 4.15
CA PRO A 15 14.35 -7.90 3.45
C PRO A 15 13.85 -9.08 4.32
N THR A 16 14.14 -9.11 5.61
CA THR A 16 14.00 -10.36 6.42
C THR A 16 12.58 -10.66 6.89
N GLN A 17 11.76 -9.63 7.12
CA GLN A 17 10.39 -9.76 7.61
C GLN A 17 9.37 -9.25 6.59
N LEU A 18 9.76 -8.27 5.78
CA LEU A 18 8.99 -7.72 4.68
C LEU A 18 9.90 -7.64 3.45
N ASP A 19 9.41 -8.14 2.33
CA ASP A 19 10.08 -8.11 1.05
C ASP A 19 9.08 -7.86 -0.08
N GLU A 20 9.56 -7.86 -1.31
CA GLU A 20 8.73 -7.63 -2.51
C GLU A 20 7.68 -8.74 -2.68
N ALA A 21 8.00 -9.99 -2.35
CA ALA A 21 7.06 -11.10 -2.45
C ALA A 21 5.88 -10.90 -1.50
N ILE A 22 6.15 -10.53 -0.25
CA ILE A 22 5.12 -10.22 0.74
C ILE A 22 4.33 -8.96 0.34
N ALA A 23 5.00 -7.92 -0.16
CA ALA A 23 4.32 -6.70 -0.64
C ALA A 23 3.33 -7.02 -1.77
N ARG A 24 3.72 -7.89 -2.72
CA ARG A 24 2.83 -8.40 -3.76
C ARG A 24 1.65 -9.17 -3.20
N GLN A 25 1.86 -10.04 -2.20
CA GLN A 25 0.76 -10.78 -1.56
C GLN A 25 -0.20 -9.86 -0.82
N ILE A 26 0.31 -8.80 -0.16
CA ILE A 26 -0.53 -7.78 0.47
C ILE A 26 -1.40 -7.07 -0.59
N GLY A 27 -0.80 -6.69 -1.72
CA GLY A 27 -1.54 -6.08 -2.83
C GLY A 27 -2.63 -7.00 -3.36
N LEU A 28 -2.31 -8.29 -3.55
CA LEU A 28 -3.26 -9.29 -4.04
C LEU A 28 -4.45 -9.50 -3.07
N ALA A 29 -4.20 -9.43 -1.77
CA ALA A 29 -5.23 -9.60 -0.74
C ALA A 29 -6.07 -8.32 -0.51
N PHE A 30 -5.66 -7.17 -1.03
CA PHE A 30 -6.26 -5.87 -0.71
C PHE A 30 -7.72 -5.75 -1.19
N GLN A 31 -8.08 -6.38 -2.31
CA GLN A 31 -9.47 -6.42 -2.79
C GLN A 31 -10.43 -6.95 -1.72
N HIS A 32 -10.05 -8.02 -1.00
CA HIS A 32 -10.91 -8.59 0.05
C HIS A 32 -11.16 -7.61 1.21
N VAL A 33 -10.21 -6.70 1.48
CA VAL A 33 -10.39 -5.64 2.48
C VAL A 33 -11.39 -4.60 1.99
N LEU A 34 -11.30 -4.20 0.72
CA LEU A 34 -12.24 -3.26 0.12
C LEU A 34 -13.67 -3.81 0.07
N ASP A 35 -13.82 -5.09 -0.29
CA ASP A 35 -15.13 -5.77 -0.32
C ASP A 35 -15.76 -5.85 1.07
N ALA A 36 -14.96 -6.14 2.11
CA ALA A 36 -15.45 -6.26 3.48
C ALA A 36 -15.91 -4.93 4.09
N GLU A 37 -15.37 -3.82 3.62
CA GLU A 37 -15.66 -2.46 4.12
C GLU A 37 -16.80 -1.76 3.34
N ASP A 38 -17.46 -2.47 2.40
CA ASP A 38 -18.51 -1.94 1.50
C ASP A 38 -18.10 -0.61 0.84
N ARG A 39 -16.80 -0.49 0.49
CA ARG A 39 -16.24 0.71 -0.12
C ARG A 39 -16.52 0.71 -1.62
N ALA A 40 -17.79 0.76 -1.99
CA ALA A 40 -18.27 0.84 -3.36
C ALA A 40 -18.05 2.25 -3.96
N ASN A 41 -16.78 2.69 -4.05
CA ASN A 41 -16.38 3.89 -4.82
C ASN A 41 -15.44 3.52 -5.98
N GLY A 42 -15.73 2.42 -6.68
CA GLY A 42 -14.96 1.93 -7.82
C GLY A 42 -13.79 1.02 -7.43
N ASN A 43 -12.87 0.79 -8.36
CA ASN A 43 -11.73 -0.13 -8.20
C ASN A 43 -10.37 0.58 -8.11
N THR A 44 -10.34 1.91 -8.04
CA THR A 44 -9.07 2.65 -7.99
C THR A 44 -8.49 2.68 -6.59
N VAL A 45 -7.20 2.35 -6.47
CA VAL A 45 -6.38 2.50 -5.26
C VAL A 45 -5.25 3.48 -5.52
N VAL A 46 -5.10 4.48 -4.64
CA VAL A 46 -3.99 5.43 -4.71
C VAL A 46 -2.77 4.86 -4.03
N VAL A 47 -1.66 4.72 -4.74
CA VAL A 47 -0.40 4.24 -4.18
C VAL A 47 0.62 5.36 -4.15
N SER A 48 1.37 5.45 -3.06
CA SER A 48 2.52 6.34 -2.92
C SER A 48 3.57 5.72 -2.01
N ARG A 49 4.76 6.32 -1.99
CA ARG A 49 5.86 5.85 -1.16
C ARG A 49 6.72 6.99 -0.63
N ASP A 50 7.47 6.71 0.43
CA ASP A 50 8.55 7.58 0.91
C ASP A 50 9.86 7.37 0.12
N MET A 51 10.94 8.04 0.56
CA MET A 51 12.25 8.06 -0.10
C MET A 51 13.20 6.93 0.30
N ARG A 52 12.77 5.90 1.04
CA ARG A 52 13.67 4.80 1.44
C ARG A 52 14.14 4.02 0.22
N SER A 53 15.36 3.50 0.29
CA SER A 53 15.98 2.74 -0.80
C SER A 53 15.13 1.54 -1.25
N HIS A 54 14.48 0.86 -0.30
CA HIS A 54 13.63 -0.29 -0.56
C HIS A 54 12.16 0.07 -0.89
N SER A 55 11.74 1.32 -0.70
CA SER A 55 10.34 1.72 -0.92
C SER A 55 9.91 1.63 -2.40
N ALA A 56 10.83 1.86 -3.34
CA ALA A 56 10.52 1.74 -4.77
C ALA A 56 10.21 0.30 -5.19
N GLY A 57 11.03 -0.67 -4.76
CA GLY A 57 10.80 -2.10 -5.04
C GLY A 57 9.52 -2.62 -4.39
N LEU A 58 9.30 -2.29 -3.11
CA LEU A 58 8.08 -2.67 -2.39
C LEU A 58 6.81 -2.07 -3.01
N ALA A 59 6.84 -0.80 -3.42
CA ALA A 59 5.70 -0.17 -4.08
C ALA A 59 5.40 -0.83 -5.43
N THR A 60 6.43 -1.13 -6.23
CA THR A 60 6.26 -1.82 -7.52
C THR A 60 5.59 -3.19 -7.31
N ALA A 61 6.12 -3.99 -6.39
CA ALA A 61 5.57 -5.31 -6.11
C ALA A 61 4.14 -5.26 -5.54
N LEU A 62 3.85 -4.28 -4.68
CA LEU A 62 2.51 -4.00 -4.17
C LEU A 62 1.53 -3.68 -5.32
N ILE A 63 1.92 -2.78 -6.23
CA ILE A 63 1.13 -2.40 -7.41
C ILE A 63 0.87 -3.60 -8.30
N ASP A 64 1.87 -4.45 -8.52
CA ASP A 64 1.69 -5.68 -9.30
C ASP A 64 0.71 -6.65 -8.63
N GLY A 65 0.65 -6.65 -7.29
CA GLY A 65 -0.34 -7.41 -6.52
C GLY A 65 -1.75 -6.85 -6.65
N LEU A 66 -1.90 -5.53 -6.49
CA LEU A 66 -3.18 -4.81 -6.62
C LEU A 66 -3.79 -5.00 -8.01
N THR A 67 -2.98 -4.78 -9.06
CA THR A 67 -3.42 -4.96 -10.44
C THR A 67 -3.80 -6.42 -10.75
N ALA A 68 -3.06 -7.39 -10.22
CA ALA A 68 -3.40 -8.80 -10.33
C ALA A 68 -4.72 -9.17 -9.62
N ALA A 69 -5.14 -8.40 -8.60
CA ALA A 69 -6.43 -8.54 -7.95
C ALA A 69 -7.60 -7.88 -8.70
N GLY A 70 -7.33 -7.20 -9.83
CA GLY A 70 -8.34 -6.49 -10.62
C GLY A 70 -8.60 -5.05 -10.18
N LEU A 71 -7.69 -4.46 -9.39
CA LEU A 71 -7.75 -3.05 -8.98
C LEU A 71 -7.02 -2.15 -9.99
N ASP A 72 -7.58 -0.97 -10.22
CA ASP A 72 -6.90 0.11 -10.92
C ASP A 72 -5.96 0.82 -9.95
N VAL A 73 -4.75 1.16 -10.39
CA VAL A 73 -3.77 1.85 -9.52
C VAL A 73 -3.51 3.26 -10.03
N LEU A 74 -3.66 4.23 -9.13
CA LEU A 74 -3.16 5.58 -9.31
C LEU A 74 -1.88 5.75 -8.49
N ASP A 75 -0.72 5.52 -9.12
CA ASP A 75 0.58 5.76 -8.49
C ASP A 75 0.92 7.25 -8.54
N ILE A 76 0.99 7.89 -7.37
CA ILE A 76 1.40 9.30 -7.22
C ILE A 76 2.89 9.44 -6.84
N GLY A 77 3.63 8.33 -6.82
CA GLY A 77 5.08 8.29 -6.70
C GLY A 77 5.60 8.69 -5.32
N LEU A 78 6.62 9.57 -5.31
CA LEU A 78 7.22 10.07 -4.07
C LEU A 78 6.31 11.11 -3.45
N ALA A 79 5.63 10.75 -2.37
CA ALA A 79 4.68 11.62 -1.71
C ALA A 79 4.64 11.39 -0.19
N THR A 80 4.18 12.40 0.53
CA THR A 80 3.94 12.28 1.97
C THR A 80 2.64 11.52 2.25
N THR A 81 2.52 10.90 3.42
CA THR A 81 1.27 10.23 3.82
C THR A 81 0.04 11.15 3.74
N PRO A 82 0.09 12.44 4.15
CA PRO A 82 -1.03 13.36 3.95
C PRO A 82 -1.41 13.58 2.48
N MET A 83 -0.45 13.57 1.55
CA MET A 83 -0.74 13.66 0.12
C MET A 83 -1.46 12.41 -0.40
N ASN A 84 -1.12 11.22 0.10
CA ASN A 84 -1.86 9.99 -0.22
C ASN A 84 -3.32 10.09 0.26
N TYR A 85 -3.53 10.51 1.50
CA TYR A 85 -4.89 10.70 2.05
C TYR A 85 -5.68 11.74 1.27
N PHE A 86 -5.05 12.88 0.95
CA PHE A 86 -5.67 13.91 0.12
C PHE A 86 -6.04 13.37 -1.26
N ALA A 87 -5.10 12.72 -1.96
CA ALA A 87 -5.32 12.19 -3.30
C ALA A 87 -6.45 11.14 -3.28
N THR A 88 -6.44 10.21 -2.32
CA THR A 88 -7.50 9.19 -2.14
C THR A 88 -8.88 9.84 -2.02
N GLY A 89 -9.03 10.85 -1.16
CA GLY A 89 -10.30 11.55 -0.99
C GLY A 89 -10.67 12.42 -2.20
N HIS A 90 -9.69 13.11 -2.80
CA HIS A 90 -9.89 14.02 -3.93
C HIS A 90 -10.33 13.29 -5.19
N THR A 91 -9.76 12.12 -5.48
CA THR A 91 -10.14 11.29 -6.63
C THR A 91 -11.30 10.36 -6.33
N LYS A 92 -11.81 10.36 -5.08
CA LYS A 92 -12.85 9.44 -4.61
C LYS A 92 -12.48 7.97 -4.83
N ALA A 93 -11.20 7.64 -4.69
CA ALA A 93 -10.70 6.28 -4.83
C ALA A 93 -11.27 5.36 -3.74
N ALA A 94 -11.31 4.06 -4.02
CA ALA A 94 -11.79 3.04 -3.08
C ALA A 94 -10.88 2.93 -1.84
N GLY A 95 -9.58 3.17 -2.02
CA GLY A 95 -8.61 3.17 -0.94
C GLY A 95 -7.27 3.82 -1.32
N GLY A 96 -6.38 3.90 -0.34
CA GLY A 96 -5.03 4.41 -0.51
C GLY A 96 -4.01 3.59 0.28
N VAL A 97 -2.83 3.39 -0.29
CA VAL A 97 -1.70 2.70 0.36
C VAL A 97 -0.44 3.56 0.27
N GLN A 98 0.14 3.86 1.43
CA GLN A 98 1.44 4.52 1.54
C GLN A 98 2.50 3.51 1.97
N VAL A 99 3.52 3.31 1.13
CA VAL A 99 4.73 2.54 1.48
C VAL A 99 5.68 3.44 2.26
N THR A 100 5.78 3.20 3.57
CA THR A 100 6.66 3.95 4.47
C THR A 100 6.89 3.18 5.78
N ALA A 101 7.94 3.53 6.52
CA ALA A 101 8.04 3.18 7.94
C ALA A 101 8.10 4.43 8.84
N SER A 102 7.58 5.57 8.36
CA SER A 102 7.55 6.84 9.09
C SER A 102 8.96 7.21 9.60
N HIS A 103 9.11 7.38 10.90
CA HIS A 103 10.33 7.74 11.60
C HIS A 103 11.28 6.57 11.89
N ASN A 104 10.90 5.32 11.58
CA ASN A 104 11.74 4.18 11.88
C ASN A 104 13.09 4.29 11.16
N PRO A 105 14.16 3.71 11.71
CA PRO A 105 15.45 3.64 11.01
C PRO A 105 15.31 3.02 9.61
N ALA A 106 16.22 3.40 8.72
CA ALA A 106 16.42 2.76 7.43
C ALA A 106 17.34 1.55 7.57
#